data_AF-A0A3P5X4Y2-F1
#
_entry.id   AF-A0A3P5X4Y2-F1
#
_cell.length_a   1.000
_cell.length_b   1.000
_cell.length_c   1.000
_cell.angle_alpha   90.00
_cell.angle_beta   90.00
_cell.angle_gamma   90.00
#
_symmetry.space_group_name_H-M   'P 1'
#
loop_
_entity.id
_entity.type
_entity.pdbx_description
1 polymer ?
#
loop_
_entity_poly.entity_id
_entity_poly.type
_entity_poly.pdbx_seq_one_letter_code
_entity_poly.pdbx_strand_id
1 'polypeptide(L)'
;MCLHSSSSTELRACSPDPLPLTVVHHPLEPATSLISRLAVRHGAASSTDFCRDIGFSYKALLRGDRAAIEQLARLAGCDADALARISIRNLGRNALRLRDEIATTHTLHRSRIRVCPRCIQQDAGSAGEARRVPRRVTWQFVSIRSCPVHNCALMPLPAEATNLHGYDFASQIRKHWQLIERTEPVRQAHTEFEGYLWRRVVGERGDAWIDQLDLNVASRACEVFGLLRERGPDSKLSGHSETEWAQFGQSGFEVFQRGADALAEEMARMLSRPGIDRRFFRESMALSPYG
;
A
#
# COMPACT_ATOMS: atom_id res chain seq x y z
N MET A 1 -58.09 -31.97 -21.02
CA MET A 1 -57.60 -30.83 -20.22
C MET A 1 -56.30 -31.25 -19.55
N CYS A 2 -55.17 -30.96 -20.17
CA CYS A 2 -53.85 -31.25 -19.62
C CYS A 2 -53.40 -30.05 -18.78
N LEU A 3 -53.41 -30.19 -17.45
CA LEU A 3 -52.80 -29.22 -16.54
C LEU A 3 -51.29 -29.49 -16.52
N HIS A 4 -50.54 -28.70 -17.28
CA HIS A 4 -49.08 -28.66 -17.17
C HIS A 4 -48.72 -27.84 -15.94
N SER A 5 -48.31 -28.54 -14.88
CA SER A 5 -47.59 -27.96 -13.75
C SER A 5 -46.18 -27.59 -14.22
N SER A 6 -45.96 -26.31 -14.51
CA SER A 6 -44.65 -25.74 -14.75
C SER A 6 -43.82 -25.81 -13.47
N SER A 7 -42.97 -26.82 -13.38
CA SER A 7 -41.94 -26.90 -12.34
C SER A 7 -40.80 -25.96 -12.76
N SER A 8 -40.79 -24.77 -12.16
CA SER A 8 -39.69 -23.81 -12.27
C SER A 8 -38.44 -24.42 -11.65
N THR A 9 -37.54 -24.93 -12.47
CA THR A 9 -36.18 -25.31 -12.05
C THR A 9 -35.46 -24.02 -11.67
N GLU A 10 -35.48 -23.69 -10.38
CA GLU A 10 -34.56 -22.71 -9.80
C GLU A 10 -33.14 -23.19 -10.10
N LEU A 11 -32.47 -22.48 -11.01
CA LEU A 11 -31.03 -22.53 -11.18
C LEU A 11 -30.42 -22.17 -9.83
N ARG A 12 -30.12 -23.17 -9.00
CA ARG A 12 -29.18 -23.04 -7.90
C ARG A 12 -27.94 -22.39 -8.49
N ALA A 13 -27.64 -21.16 -8.09
CA ALA A 13 -26.36 -20.54 -8.38
C ALA A 13 -25.29 -21.45 -7.78
N CYS A 14 -24.75 -22.35 -8.60
CA CYS A 14 -23.64 -23.20 -8.22
C CYS A 14 -22.51 -22.25 -7.90
N SER A 15 -22.24 -22.05 -6.62
CA SER A 15 -21.11 -21.24 -6.19
C SER A 15 -19.87 -21.90 -6.80
N PRO A 16 -19.07 -21.20 -7.62
CA PRO A 16 -17.98 -21.86 -8.32
C PRO A 16 -17.00 -22.42 -7.28
N ASP A 17 -16.70 -23.72 -7.41
CA ASP A 17 -15.64 -24.38 -6.69
C ASP A 17 -14.31 -23.62 -6.90
N PRO A 18 -13.32 -23.80 -6.00
CA PRO A 18 -11.98 -23.29 -6.22
C PRO A 18 -11.47 -23.65 -7.62
N LEU A 19 -10.69 -22.74 -8.22
CA LEU A 19 -10.08 -22.99 -9.51
C LEU A 19 -9.19 -24.24 -9.45
N PRO A 20 -9.08 -25.00 -10.55
CA PRO A 20 -8.28 -26.22 -10.56
C PRO A 20 -6.79 -25.96 -10.30
N LEU A 21 -6.30 -24.75 -10.65
CA LEU A 21 -4.91 -24.33 -10.39
C LEU A 21 -4.87 -23.11 -9.45
N THR A 22 -4.72 -23.34 -8.15
CA THR A 22 -4.62 -22.26 -7.16
C THR A 22 -3.17 -21.83 -6.87
N VAL A 23 -3.04 -20.77 -6.07
CA VAL A 23 -1.78 -20.34 -5.44
C VAL A 23 -2.04 -20.10 -3.95
N VAL A 24 -1.03 -20.30 -3.11
CA VAL A 24 -1.15 -20.00 -1.67
C VAL A 24 -1.27 -18.48 -1.47
N HIS A 25 -2.33 -18.06 -0.79
CA HIS A 25 -2.54 -16.68 -0.37
C HIS A 25 -1.59 -16.33 0.79
N HIS A 26 -0.83 -15.24 0.62
CA HIS A 26 0.08 -14.77 1.67
C HIS A 26 -0.58 -13.75 2.62
N PRO A 27 -0.23 -13.72 3.92
CA PRO A 27 -0.88 -12.84 4.90
C PRO A 27 -0.86 -11.34 4.56
N LEU A 28 0.19 -10.88 3.88
CA LEU A 28 0.37 -9.47 3.48
C LEU A 28 0.02 -9.20 2.02
N GLU A 29 -0.64 -10.14 1.35
CA GLU A 29 -0.93 -10.08 -0.08
C GLU A 29 -2.34 -9.51 -0.37
N PRO A 30 -2.44 -8.35 -1.03
CA PRO A 30 -3.73 -7.78 -1.43
C PRO A 30 -4.35 -8.55 -2.59
N ALA A 31 -5.67 -8.46 -2.72
CA ALA A 31 -6.46 -9.14 -3.76
C ALA A 31 -5.97 -8.90 -5.20
N THR A 32 -5.46 -7.70 -5.50
CA THR A 32 -4.91 -7.40 -6.84
C THR A 32 -3.63 -8.18 -7.14
N SER A 33 -2.85 -8.55 -6.12
CA SER A 33 -1.70 -9.44 -6.29
C SER A 33 -2.15 -10.88 -6.48
N LEU A 34 -3.10 -11.34 -5.67
CA LEU A 34 -3.60 -12.71 -5.72
C LEU A 34 -4.18 -13.05 -7.10
N ILE A 35 -5.05 -12.19 -7.65
CA ILE A 35 -5.60 -12.39 -9.01
C ILE A 35 -4.51 -12.39 -10.07
N SER A 36 -3.47 -11.57 -9.91
CA SER A 36 -2.36 -11.47 -10.86
C SER A 36 -1.53 -12.76 -10.88
N ARG A 37 -1.25 -13.34 -9.72
CA ARG A 37 -0.57 -14.65 -9.63
C ARG A 37 -1.44 -15.78 -10.17
N LEU A 38 -2.76 -15.76 -9.93
CA LEU A 38 -3.69 -16.73 -10.51
C LEU A 38 -3.72 -16.64 -12.03
N ALA A 39 -3.74 -15.42 -12.59
CA ALA A 39 -3.68 -15.20 -14.03
C ALA A 39 -2.41 -15.81 -14.64
N VAL A 40 -1.23 -15.55 -14.03
CA VAL A 40 0.04 -16.17 -14.46
C VAL A 40 0.00 -17.70 -14.31
N ARG A 41 -0.58 -18.22 -13.22
CA ARG A 41 -0.70 -19.68 -13.00
C ARG A 41 -1.54 -20.36 -14.07
N HIS A 42 -2.56 -19.69 -14.60
CA HIS A 42 -3.42 -20.20 -15.68
C HIS A 42 -2.90 -19.84 -17.09
N GLY A 43 -1.70 -19.28 -17.21
CA GLY A 43 -1.11 -18.96 -18.51
C GLY A 43 -1.75 -17.75 -19.22
N ALA A 44 -2.55 -16.95 -18.52
CA ALA A 44 -3.16 -15.77 -19.11
C ALA A 44 -2.13 -14.68 -19.43
N ALA A 45 -2.41 -13.89 -20.47
CA ALA A 45 -1.56 -12.76 -20.84
C ALA A 45 -1.58 -11.66 -19.77
N SER A 46 -2.74 -11.38 -19.19
CA SER A 46 -2.94 -10.38 -18.15
C SER A 46 -4.02 -10.79 -17.14
N SER A 47 -4.05 -10.11 -15.98
CA SER A 47 -5.15 -10.20 -15.02
C SER A 47 -6.49 -9.84 -15.63
N THR A 48 -6.52 -8.90 -16.58
CA THR A 48 -7.76 -8.45 -17.23
C THR A 48 -8.33 -9.53 -18.14
N ASP A 49 -7.48 -10.18 -18.93
CA ASP A 49 -7.88 -11.28 -19.83
C ASP A 49 -8.34 -12.47 -19.02
N PHE A 50 -7.57 -12.86 -17.99
CA PHE A 50 -7.96 -13.92 -17.08
C PHE A 50 -9.34 -13.67 -16.45
N CYS A 51 -9.57 -12.46 -15.93
CA CYS A 51 -10.86 -12.09 -15.36
C CYS A 51 -12.00 -12.17 -16.39
N ARG A 52 -11.75 -11.79 -17.65
CA ARG A 52 -12.74 -11.90 -18.73
C ARG A 52 -13.10 -13.36 -18.98
N ASP A 53 -12.11 -14.23 -19.05
CA ASP A 53 -12.29 -15.66 -19.36
C ASP A 53 -13.14 -16.38 -18.30
N ILE A 54 -13.02 -15.99 -17.04
CA ILE A 54 -13.78 -16.57 -15.92
C ILE A 54 -15.04 -15.77 -15.54
N GLY A 55 -15.42 -14.75 -16.32
CA GLY A 55 -16.58 -13.89 -16.01
C GLY A 55 -16.46 -13.10 -14.71
N PHE A 56 -15.25 -12.78 -14.27
CA PHE A 56 -14.96 -12.04 -13.03
C PHE A 56 -14.76 -10.54 -13.29
N SER A 57 -15.31 -9.69 -12.43
CA SER A 57 -15.19 -8.23 -12.59
C SER A 57 -13.87 -7.68 -12.04
N TYR A 58 -12.87 -7.51 -12.91
CA TYR A 58 -11.59 -6.92 -12.52
C TYR A 58 -11.76 -5.49 -11.99
N LYS A 59 -12.66 -4.69 -12.57
CA LYS A 59 -12.94 -3.32 -12.10
C LYS A 59 -13.49 -3.31 -10.67
N ALA A 60 -14.39 -4.23 -10.33
CA ALA A 60 -14.93 -4.34 -8.97
C ALA A 60 -13.83 -4.71 -7.96
N LEU A 61 -12.93 -5.62 -8.34
CA LEU A 61 -11.76 -5.97 -7.54
C LEU A 61 -10.81 -4.78 -7.36
N LEU A 62 -10.56 -3.99 -8.40
CA LEU A 62 -9.76 -2.76 -8.33
C LEU A 62 -10.43 -1.66 -7.48
N ARG A 63 -11.73 -1.70 -7.26
CA ARG A 63 -12.38 -0.82 -6.27
C ARG A 63 -12.30 -1.38 -4.85
N GLY A 64 -11.91 -2.64 -4.67
CA GLY A 64 -11.98 -3.33 -3.39
C GLY A 64 -13.42 -3.59 -2.95
N ASP A 65 -14.29 -3.92 -3.92
CA ASP A 65 -15.67 -4.30 -3.64
C ASP A 65 -15.68 -5.62 -2.85
N ARG A 66 -16.41 -5.64 -1.73
CA ARG A 66 -16.42 -6.79 -0.80
C ARG A 66 -16.85 -8.09 -1.50
N ALA A 67 -17.92 -8.04 -2.29
CA ALA A 67 -18.40 -9.20 -3.04
C ALA A 67 -17.36 -9.75 -4.04
N ALA A 68 -16.59 -8.87 -4.70
CA ALA A 68 -15.53 -9.29 -5.62
C ALA A 68 -14.37 -9.93 -4.88
N ILE A 69 -14.01 -9.44 -3.69
CA ILE A 69 -12.99 -10.05 -2.83
C ILE A 69 -13.43 -11.42 -2.34
N GLU A 70 -14.67 -11.56 -1.88
CA GLU A 70 -15.23 -12.85 -1.45
C GLU A 70 -15.28 -13.86 -2.59
N GLN A 71 -15.67 -13.41 -3.80
CA GLN A 71 -15.64 -14.25 -4.98
C GLN A 71 -14.21 -14.69 -5.33
N LEU A 72 -13.23 -13.78 -5.27
CA LEU A 72 -11.83 -14.13 -5.50
C LEU A 72 -11.31 -15.12 -4.45
N ALA A 73 -11.66 -14.93 -3.17
CA ALA A 73 -11.25 -15.82 -2.10
C ALA A 73 -11.78 -17.25 -2.31
N ARG A 74 -13.05 -17.39 -2.75
CA ARG A 74 -13.61 -18.69 -3.14
C ARG A 74 -12.85 -19.31 -4.30
N LEU A 75 -12.61 -18.55 -5.38
CA LEU A 75 -11.86 -19.03 -6.54
C LEU A 75 -10.41 -19.44 -6.19
N ALA A 76 -9.79 -18.76 -5.24
CA ALA A 76 -8.44 -19.06 -4.77
C ALA A 76 -8.39 -20.16 -3.70
N GLY A 77 -9.53 -20.52 -3.10
CA GLY A 77 -9.60 -21.43 -1.95
C GLY A 77 -8.96 -20.85 -0.68
N CYS A 78 -9.08 -19.54 -0.43
CA CYS A 78 -8.51 -18.88 0.75
C CYS A 78 -9.57 -18.18 1.64
N ASP A 79 -9.14 -17.73 2.81
CA ASP A 79 -10.00 -16.99 3.76
C ASP A 79 -10.36 -15.60 3.23
N ALA A 80 -11.67 -15.37 3.03
CA ALA A 80 -12.17 -14.11 2.47
C ALA A 80 -11.91 -12.91 3.38
N ASP A 81 -11.95 -13.12 4.71
CA ASP A 81 -11.72 -12.03 5.65
C ASP A 81 -10.24 -11.66 5.76
N ALA A 82 -9.33 -12.63 5.73
CA ALA A 82 -7.89 -12.36 5.63
C ALA A 82 -7.56 -11.60 4.35
N LEU A 83 -8.12 -12.00 3.21
CA LEU A 83 -7.92 -11.30 1.95
C LEU A 83 -8.49 -9.88 1.99
N ALA A 84 -9.68 -9.69 2.57
CA ALA A 84 -10.31 -8.38 2.67
C ALA A 84 -9.54 -7.44 3.61
N ARG A 85 -9.05 -7.93 4.76
CA ARG A 85 -8.29 -7.12 5.73
C ARG A 85 -7.06 -6.48 5.12
N ILE A 86 -6.42 -7.15 4.16
CA ILE A 86 -5.19 -6.68 3.53
C ILE A 86 -5.40 -6.04 2.15
N SER A 87 -6.65 -5.96 1.68
CA SER A 87 -7.00 -5.39 0.38
C SER A 87 -7.47 -3.94 0.49
N ILE A 88 -7.01 -3.11 -0.44
CA ILE A 88 -7.31 -1.67 -0.44
C ILE A 88 -8.67 -1.43 -1.11
N ARG A 89 -9.54 -0.71 -0.40
CA ARG A 89 -10.83 -0.23 -0.92
C ARG A 89 -10.69 1.20 -1.41
N ASN A 90 -11.25 1.49 -2.57
CA ASN A 90 -11.36 2.84 -3.11
C ASN A 90 -12.71 3.43 -2.69
N LEU A 91 -12.68 4.49 -1.88
CA LEU A 91 -13.87 5.16 -1.38
C LEU A 91 -14.33 6.31 -2.31
N GLY A 92 -13.63 6.55 -3.43
CA GLY A 92 -13.82 7.72 -4.28
C GLY A 92 -13.14 8.97 -3.71
N ARG A 93 -13.19 10.08 -4.45
CA ARG A 93 -12.64 11.40 -4.05
C ARG A 93 -11.20 11.34 -3.48
N ASN A 94 -10.34 10.52 -4.08
CA ASN A 94 -8.95 10.28 -3.65
C ASN A 94 -8.77 9.65 -2.26
N ALA A 95 -9.84 9.11 -1.66
CA ALA A 95 -9.78 8.38 -0.41
C ALA A 95 -9.68 6.87 -0.67
N LEU A 96 -8.73 6.25 0.03
CA LEU A 96 -8.51 4.82 0.06
C LEU A 96 -8.69 4.34 1.49
N ARG A 97 -9.13 3.10 1.67
CA ARG A 97 -9.22 2.46 2.97
C ARG A 97 -8.45 1.16 2.97
N LEU A 98 -7.64 0.96 4.00
CA LEU A 98 -6.99 -0.30 4.32
C LEU A 98 -7.26 -0.59 5.79
N ARG A 99 -7.97 -1.69 6.09
CA ARG A 99 -8.52 -1.94 7.43
C ARG A 99 -9.30 -0.70 7.92
N ASP A 100 -8.96 -0.21 9.10
CA ASP A 100 -9.54 0.96 9.75
C ASP A 100 -8.78 2.26 9.42
N GLU A 101 -7.74 2.19 8.59
CA GLU A 101 -6.94 3.35 8.19
C GLU A 101 -7.48 4.01 6.91
N ILE A 102 -7.53 5.34 6.92
CA ILE A 102 -7.73 6.15 5.72
C ILE A 102 -6.36 6.48 5.12
N ALA A 103 -6.24 6.21 3.83
CA ALA A 103 -5.08 6.56 3.01
C ALA A 103 -5.51 7.44 1.84
N THR A 104 -4.53 8.10 1.21
CA THR A 104 -4.75 8.87 -0.02
C THR A 104 -3.80 8.37 -1.10
N THR A 105 -3.96 8.86 -2.31
CA THR A 105 -3.02 8.58 -3.42
C THR A 105 -1.61 9.14 -3.17
N HIS A 106 -1.46 10.07 -2.22
CA HIS A 106 -0.17 10.61 -1.78
C HIS A 106 0.54 9.70 -0.77
N THR A 107 -0.20 8.92 0.02
CA THR A 107 0.39 8.02 1.02
C THR A 107 0.45 6.57 0.55
N LEU A 108 -0.38 6.20 -0.44
CA LEU A 108 -0.47 4.86 -0.97
C LEU A 108 -0.51 4.86 -2.51
N HIS A 109 0.46 4.19 -3.11
CA HIS A 109 0.53 3.94 -4.55
C HIS A 109 0.10 2.52 -4.91
N ARG A 110 -1.00 2.43 -5.66
CA ARG A 110 -1.59 1.14 -6.04
C ARG A 110 -1.07 0.60 -7.38
N SER A 111 -0.77 1.47 -8.33
CA SER A 111 -0.28 1.09 -9.67
C SER A 111 1.24 1.24 -9.85
N ARG A 112 1.90 2.07 -9.03
CA ARG A 112 3.37 2.16 -9.04
C ARG A 112 3.94 1.03 -8.23
N ILE A 113 4.76 0.20 -8.86
CA ILE A 113 5.33 -0.98 -8.22
C ILE A 113 6.73 -0.64 -7.70
N ARG A 114 6.95 -0.96 -6.43
CA ARG A 114 8.25 -0.99 -5.79
C ARG A 114 8.44 -2.36 -5.18
N VAL A 115 9.67 -2.86 -5.21
CA VAL A 115 10.00 -4.21 -4.73
C VAL A 115 11.33 -4.23 -4.00
N CYS A 116 11.47 -5.17 -3.09
CA CYS A 116 12.78 -5.57 -2.60
C CYS A 116 13.35 -6.64 -3.56
N PRO A 117 14.45 -6.39 -4.29
CA PRO A 117 14.98 -7.37 -5.25
C PRO A 117 15.33 -8.72 -4.61
N ARG A 118 15.83 -8.71 -3.37
CA ARG A 118 16.11 -9.96 -2.62
C ARG A 118 14.85 -10.74 -2.25
N CYS A 119 13.79 -10.10 -1.77
CA CYS A 119 12.51 -10.79 -1.52
C CYS A 119 11.98 -11.43 -2.81
N ILE A 120 12.03 -10.70 -3.94
CA ILE A 120 11.54 -11.22 -5.21
C ILE A 120 12.33 -12.46 -5.64
N GLN A 121 13.66 -12.42 -5.56
CA GLN A 121 14.52 -13.56 -5.91
C GLN A 121 14.28 -14.78 -5.00
N GLN A 122 14.10 -14.55 -3.69
CA GLN A 122 13.78 -15.60 -2.73
C GLN A 122 12.40 -16.24 -3.00
N ASP A 123 11.38 -15.43 -3.28
CA ASP A 123 10.02 -15.91 -3.50
C ASP A 123 9.88 -16.62 -4.87
N ALA A 124 10.52 -16.08 -5.91
CA ALA A 124 10.42 -16.58 -7.28
C ALA A 124 11.22 -17.86 -7.53
N GLY A 125 12.28 -18.10 -6.75
CA GLY A 125 13.26 -19.15 -6.98
C GLY A 125 14.13 -18.91 -8.22
N SER A 126 15.00 -19.88 -8.54
CA SER A 126 15.97 -19.77 -9.64
C SER A 126 15.34 -19.65 -11.03
N ALA A 127 14.10 -20.11 -11.21
CA ALA A 127 13.38 -20.05 -12.47
C ALA A 127 12.59 -18.74 -12.68
N GLY A 128 12.63 -17.78 -11.75
CA GLY A 128 11.94 -16.49 -11.89
C GLY A 128 10.42 -16.60 -11.94
N GLU A 129 9.85 -17.53 -11.18
CA GLU A 129 8.43 -17.86 -11.28
C GLU A 129 7.53 -16.79 -10.65
N ALA A 130 7.11 -15.80 -11.43
CA ALA A 130 6.28 -14.68 -10.96
C ALA A 130 5.00 -15.09 -10.21
N ARG A 131 4.40 -16.25 -10.54
CA ARG A 131 3.23 -16.80 -9.81
C ARG A 131 3.50 -17.12 -8.34
N ARG A 132 4.76 -17.22 -7.92
CA ARG A 132 5.16 -17.48 -6.54
C ARG A 132 5.38 -16.20 -5.73
N VAL A 133 5.35 -15.05 -6.38
CA VAL A 133 5.79 -13.78 -5.80
C VAL A 133 4.59 -12.93 -5.39
N PRO A 134 4.20 -12.90 -4.10
CA PRO A 134 3.16 -12.00 -3.62
C PRO A 134 3.66 -10.56 -3.54
N ARG A 135 2.84 -9.60 -3.99
CA ARG A 135 3.05 -8.19 -3.64
C ARG A 135 2.72 -8.01 -2.17
N ARG A 136 3.67 -7.52 -1.38
CA ARG A 136 3.40 -7.13 0.00
C ARG A 136 2.68 -5.79 0.02
N VAL A 137 1.58 -5.67 0.79
CA VAL A 137 0.76 -4.44 0.83
C VAL A 137 1.58 -3.22 1.27
N THR A 138 2.57 -3.44 2.14
CA THR A 138 3.46 -2.42 2.71
C THR A 138 4.33 -1.74 1.66
N TRP A 139 4.70 -2.44 0.58
CA TRP A 139 5.41 -1.84 -0.56
C TRP A 139 4.57 -0.81 -1.33
N GLN A 140 3.26 -0.72 -1.07
CA GLN A 140 2.39 0.30 -1.64
C GLN A 140 2.44 1.63 -0.88
N PHE A 141 2.94 1.66 0.35
CA PHE A 141 2.95 2.87 1.18
C PHE A 141 4.16 3.73 0.86
N VAL A 142 3.94 4.96 0.40
CA VAL A 142 4.99 5.86 -0.12
C VAL A 142 6.11 6.04 0.91
N SER A 143 5.74 6.22 2.18
CA SER A 143 6.69 6.46 3.27
C SER A 143 7.45 5.23 3.75
N ILE A 144 7.08 4.01 3.30
CA ILE A 144 7.88 2.79 3.48
C ILE A 144 8.77 2.64 2.23
N ARG A 145 10.07 2.82 2.42
CA ARG A 145 11.10 2.94 1.39
C ARG A 145 12.16 1.86 1.48
N SER A 146 12.22 1.12 2.57
CA SER A 146 13.17 0.04 2.81
C SER A 146 12.49 -1.29 3.10
N CYS A 147 13.20 -2.39 2.85
CA CYS A 147 12.78 -3.72 3.23
C CYS A 147 13.25 -4.03 4.66
N PRO A 148 12.36 -4.40 5.60
CA PRO A 148 12.75 -4.75 6.96
C PRO A 148 13.54 -6.06 7.04
N VAL A 149 13.39 -6.95 6.05
CA VAL A 149 14.07 -8.25 6.02
C VAL A 149 15.50 -8.13 5.50
N HIS A 150 15.69 -7.36 4.43
CA HIS A 150 16.97 -7.29 3.71
C HIS A 150 17.74 -5.99 3.92
N ASN A 151 17.18 -5.02 4.65
CA ASN A 151 17.81 -3.72 4.92
C ASN A 151 18.34 -3.04 3.65
N CYS A 152 17.49 -3.01 2.62
CA CYS A 152 17.79 -2.38 1.34
C CYS A 152 16.62 -1.51 0.89
N ALA A 153 16.91 -0.52 0.04
CA ALA A 153 15.90 0.32 -0.57
C ALA A 153 14.94 -0.52 -1.43
N LEU A 154 13.66 -0.13 -1.44
CA LEU A 154 12.68 -0.66 -2.38
C LEU A 154 12.90 0.00 -3.73
N MET A 155 13.27 -0.79 -4.73
CA MET A 155 13.50 -0.28 -6.08
C MET A 155 12.15 -0.10 -6.81
N PRO A 156 11.92 1.03 -7.50
CA PRO A 156 10.79 1.16 -8.39
C PRO A 156 10.99 0.31 -9.65
N LEU A 157 9.92 -0.30 -10.15
CA LEU A 157 9.91 -0.86 -11.51
C LEU A 157 9.53 0.24 -12.52
N PRO A 158 9.93 0.10 -13.79
CA PRO A 158 9.52 1.02 -14.85
C PRO A 158 8.00 1.21 -14.88
N ALA A 159 7.56 2.45 -15.02
CA ALA A 159 6.14 2.77 -15.03
C ALA A 159 5.46 2.27 -16.32
N GLU A 160 4.24 1.78 -16.18
CA GLU A 160 3.39 1.43 -17.32
C GLU A 160 2.69 2.67 -17.89
N ALA A 161 2.39 2.62 -19.18
CA ALA A 161 1.62 3.68 -19.86
C ALA A 161 0.21 3.82 -19.28
N THR A 162 -0.35 2.73 -18.74
CA THR A 162 -1.66 2.73 -18.08
C THR A 162 -1.58 2.19 -16.66
N ASN A 163 -2.37 2.78 -15.76
CA ASN A 163 -2.48 2.29 -14.39
C ASN A 163 -3.00 0.84 -14.32
N LEU A 164 -3.79 0.41 -15.32
CA LEU A 164 -4.38 -0.92 -15.35
C LEU A 164 -3.32 -2.03 -15.31
N HIS A 165 -2.25 -1.85 -16.08
CA HIS A 165 -1.11 -2.77 -16.11
C HIS A 165 -0.29 -2.73 -14.81
N GLY A 166 -0.22 -1.56 -14.16
CA GLY A 166 0.47 -1.41 -12.88
C GLY A 166 -0.20 -2.13 -11.70
N TYR A 167 -1.48 -2.50 -11.82
CA TYR A 167 -2.13 -3.37 -10.83
C TYR A 167 -1.79 -4.85 -11.01
N ASP A 168 -1.34 -5.26 -12.20
CA ASP A 168 -1.04 -6.64 -12.58
C ASP A 168 0.39 -7.04 -12.15
N PHE A 169 0.59 -7.12 -10.84
CA PHE A 169 1.92 -7.23 -10.22
C PHE A 169 2.76 -8.40 -10.73
N ALA A 170 2.23 -9.63 -10.78
CA ALA A 170 2.97 -10.80 -11.24
C ALA A 170 3.36 -10.68 -12.72
N SER A 171 2.51 -10.07 -13.56
CA SER A 171 2.89 -9.78 -14.95
C SER A 171 4.06 -8.78 -15.02
N GLN A 172 4.07 -7.79 -14.13
CA GLN A 172 5.17 -6.83 -14.01
C GLN A 172 6.48 -7.48 -13.51
N ILE A 173 6.40 -8.41 -12.56
CA ILE A 173 7.56 -9.21 -12.13
C ILE A 173 8.11 -10.03 -13.30
N ARG A 174 7.24 -10.73 -14.05
CA ARG A 174 7.64 -11.51 -15.23
C ARG A 174 8.30 -10.62 -16.29
N LYS A 175 7.72 -9.46 -16.59
CA LYS A 175 8.24 -8.48 -17.57
C LYS A 175 9.60 -7.92 -17.18
N HIS A 176 9.81 -7.65 -15.89
CA HIS A 176 11.01 -6.99 -15.38
C HIS A 176 11.96 -7.93 -14.64
N TRP A 177 11.82 -9.25 -14.81
CA TRP A 177 12.62 -10.24 -14.08
C TRP A 177 14.13 -10.00 -14.22
N GLN A 178 14.63 -9.86 -15.45
CA GLN A 178 16.06 -9.64 -15.70
C GLN A 178 16.59 -8.35 -15.05
N LEU A 179 15.78 -7.30 -14.99
CA LEU A 179 16.15 -6.05 -14.30
C LEU A 179 16.27 -6.31 -12.79
N ILE A 180 15.29 -6.99 -12.20
CA ILE A 180 15.26 -7.30 -10.77
C ILE A 180 16.42 -8.23 -10.38
N GLU A 181 16.70 -9.24 -11.20
CA GLU A 181 17.77 -10.22 -10.99
C GLU A 181 19.15 -9.57 -11.01
N ARG A 182 19.39 -8.64 -11.94
CA ARG A 182 20.69 -7.94 -12.09
C ARG A 182 20.87 -6.76 -11.13
N THR A 183 19.82 -6.33 -10.46
CA THR A 183 19.91 -5.14 -9.58
C THR A 183 20.59 -5.52 -8.27
N GLU A 184 21.76 -4.94 -8.03
CA GLU A 184 22.39 -5.04 -6.72
C GLU A 184 21.59 -4.19 -5.70
N PRO A 185 21.17 -4.77 -4.55
CA PRO A 185 20.38 -4.06 -3.57
C PRO A 185 21.16 -2.89 -2.94
N VAL A 186 20.60 -1.69 -3.03
CA VAL A 186 21.16 -0.51 -2.36
C VAL A 186 20.88 -0.61 -0.86
N ARG A 187 21.93 -0.60 -0.04
CA ARG A 187 21.78 -0.68 1.42
C ARG A 187 21.02 0.53 1.96
N GLN A 188 19.99 0.26 2.74
CA GLN A 188 19.18 1.27 3.43
C GLN A 188 18.54 0.61 4.65
N ALA A 189 18.89 1.08 5.85
CA ALA A 189 18.32 0.55 7.08
C ALA A 189 16.83 0.84 7.15
N HIS A 190 16.07 -0.12 7.69
CA HIS A 190 14.67 0.10 8.03
C HIS A 190 14.56 0.95 9.29
N THR A 191 13.96 2.13 9.17
CA THR A 191 13.88 3.07 10.29
C THR A 191 12.76 2.69 11.27
N GLU A 192 12.82 3.26 12.48
CA GLU A 192 11.75 3.06 13.47
C GLU A 192 10.42 3.64 12.99
N PHE A 193 10.47 4.77 12.28
CA PHE A 193 9.30 5.34 11.62
C PHE A 193 8.69 4.39 10.60
N GLU A 194 9.50 3.78 9.73
CA GLU A 194 9.00 2.79 8.77
C GLU A 194 8.43 1.56 9.48
N GLY A 195 9.04 1.13 10.59
CA GLY A 195 8.54 0.06 11.43
C GLY A 195 7.20 0.40 12.10
N TYR A 196 7.02 1.64 12.56
CA TYR A 196 5.74 2.15 13.05
C TYR A 196 4.66 2.11 11.97
N LEU A 197 4.95 2.61 10.77
CA LEU A 197 4.03 2.55 9.64
C LEU A 197 3.70 1.11 9.27
N TRP A 198 4.69 0.22 9.27
CA TRP A 198 4.49 -1.20 9.00
C TRP A 198 3.49 -1.83 9.98
N ARG A 199 3.67 -1.62 11.29
CA ARG A 199 2.76 -2.09 12.34
C ARG A 199 1.33 -1.58 12.12
N ARG A 200 1.17 -0.28 11.89
CA ARG A 200 -0.12 0.34 11.57
C ARG A 200 -0.77 -0.28 10.33
N VAL A 201 0.01 -0.50 9.27
CA VAL A 201 -0.47 -1.13 8.04
C VAL A 201 -0.96 -2.55 8.27
N VAL A 202 -0.33 -3.33 9.17
CA VAL A 202 -0.76 -4.71 9.48
C VAL A 202 -1.87 -4.78 10.53
N GLY A 203 -2.32 -3.64 11.06
CA GLY A 203 -3.44 -3.52 11.98
C GLY A 203 -3.04 -3.43 13.45
N GLU A 204 -1.74 -3.31 13.74
CA GLU A 204 -1.26 -3.03 15.09
C GLU A 204 -1.33 -1.53 15.35
N ARG A 205 -2.01 -1.14 16.42
CA ARG A 205 -2.10 0.24 16.89
C ARG A 205 -1.66 0.29 18.35
N GLY A 206 -0.81 1.25 18.68
CA GLY A 206 -0.40 1.50 20.06
C GLY A 206 -1.34 2.50 20.75
N ASP A 207 -0.97 2.87 21.97
CA ASP A 207 -1.69 3.86 22.79
C ASP A 207 -1.01 5.24 22.80
N ALA A 208 0.01 5.44 21.97
CA ALA A 208 0.72 6.72 21.92
C ALA A 208 -0.16 7.81 21.30
N TRP A 209 0.14 9.07 21.57
CA TRP A 209 -0.63 10.19 20.99
C TRP A 209 -0.64 10.15 19.45
N ILE A 210 0.47 9.79 18.81
CA ILE A 210 0.55 9.61 17.35
C ILE A 210 -0.42 8.53 16.85
N ASP A 211 -0.78 7.57 17.71
CA ASP A 211 -1.74 6.52 17.38
C ASP A 211 -3.18 7.01 17.28
N GLN A 212 -3.49 8.21 17.78
CA GLN A 212 -4.81 8.83 17.63
C GLN A 212 -4.98 9.46 16.24
N LEU A 213 -3.89 9.70 15.52
CA LEU A 213 -3.92 10.24 14.16
C LEU A 213 -4.20 9.13 13.15
N ASP A 214 -4.95 9.48 12.09
CA ASP A 214 -5.07 8.62 10.92
C ASP A 214 -3.68 8.36 10.31
N LEU A 215 -3.45 7.15 9.78
CA LEU A 215 -2.14 6.75 9.26
C LEU A 215 -1.61 7.71 8.19
N ASN A 216 -2.47 8.23 7.31
CA ASN A 216 -2.04 9.21 6.31
C ASN A 216 -1.53 10.52 6.93
N VAL A 217 -2.19 10.98 8.00
CA VAL A 217 -1.79 12.18 8.75
C VAL A 217 -0.49 11.92 9.47
N ALA A 218 -0.39 10.84 10.26
CA ALA A 218 0.83 10.48 10.99
C ALA A 218 2.04 10.36 10.04
N SER A 219 1.85 9.64 8.93
CA SER A 219 2.89 9.44 7.91
C SER A 219 3.37 10.76 7.30
N ARG A 220 2.45 11.60 6.83
CA ARG A 220 2.82 12.84 6.14
C ARG A 220 3.33 13.91 7.10
N ALA A 221 2.75 14.00 8.29
CA ALA A 221 3.15 14.95 9.31
C ALA A 221 4.59 14.69 9.77
N CYS A 222 4.97 13.43 10.03
CA CYS A 222 6.35 13.09 10.38
C CYS A 222 7.33 13.51 9.27
N GLU A 223 7.06 13.18 8.01
CA GLU A 223 7.94 13.56 6.90
C GLU A 223 8.07 15.08 6.71
N VAL A 224 6.95 15.82 6.70
CA VAL A 224 6.95 17.27 6.47
C VAL A 224 7.55 18.01 7.66
N PHE A 225 7.22 17.57 8.86
CA PHE A 225 7.81 18.14 10.07
C PHE A 225 9.31 17.88 10.11
N GLY A 226 9.75 16.65 9.82
CA GLY A 226 11.17 16.31 9.68
C GLY A 226 11.90 17.19 8.67
N LEU A 227 11.33 17.39 7.47
CA LEU A 227 11.88 18.30 6.48
C LEU A 227 12.05 19.71 7.05
N LEU A 228 11.04 20.22 7.75
CA LEU A 228 11.11 21.51 8.43
C LEU A 228 12.24 21.54 9.48
N ARG A 229 12.46 20.47 10.26
CA ARG A 229 13.55 20.42 11.26
C ARG A 229 14.92 20.45 10.61
N GLU A 230 15.11 19.65 9.55
CA GLU A 230 16.41 19.39 8.93
C GLU A 230 16.82 20.48 7.94
N ARG A 231 15.85 21.05 7.20
CA ARG A 231 16.11 21.96 6.08
C ARG A 231 15.54 23.37 6.28
N GLY A 232 14.63 23.56 7.24
CA GLY A 232 14.02 24.86 7.54
C GLY A 232 12.77 25.18 6.70
N PRO A 233 12.10 26.30 7.01
CA PRO A 233 10.74 26.60 6.55
C PRO A 233 10.61 26.89 5.05
N ASP A 234 11.67 27.38 4.41
CA ASP A 234 11.66 27.72 2.97
C ASP A 234 11.90 26.50 2.06
N SER A 235 12.01 25.31 2.67
CA SER A 235 12.30 24.07 1.95
C SER A 235 11.11 23.61 1.12
N LYS A 236 11.36 23.37 -0.16
CA LYS A 236 10.36 22.80 -1.07
C LYS A 236 10.08 21.34 -0.72
N LEU A 237 8.85 20.90 -0.95
CA LEU A 237 8.44 19.49 -0.85
C LEU A 237 8.95 18.62 -2.02
N SER A 238 9.71 19.20 -2.96
CA SER A 238 10.21 18.52 -4.15
C SER A 238 11.73 18.61 -4.20
N GLY A 239 12.38 17.67 -4.88
CA GLY A 239 13.83 17.69 -5.12
C GLY A 239 14.66 16.92 -4.08
N HIS A 240 13.99 16.22 -3.16
CA HIS A 240 14.65 15.33 -2.19
C HIS A 240 14.59 13.89 -2.67
N SER A 241 15.66 13.15 -2.42
CA SER A 241 15.78 11.72 -2.67
C SER A 241 14.88 10.90 -1.73
N GLU A 242 14.62 9.63 -2.09
CA GLU A 242 13.92 8.69 -1.22
C GLU A 242 14.66 8.47 0.12
N THR A 243 15.99 8.48 0.09
CA THR A 243 16.82 8.39 1.31
C THR A 243 16.63 9.59 2.23
N GLU A 244 16.60 10.80 1.68
CA GLU A 244 16.33 12.01 2.46
C GLU A 244 14.91 12.00 3.03
N TRP A 245 13.90 11.58 2.27
CA TRP A 245 12.55 11.45 2.81
C TRP A 245 12.44 10.41 3.92
N ALA A 246 13.20 9.31 3.88
CA ALA A 246 13.27 8.36 4.98
C ALA A 246 13.88 9.01 6.24
N GLN A 247 14.92 9.83 6.08
CA GLN A 247 15.54 10.58 7.17
C GLN A 247 14.58 11.63 7.76
N PHE A 248 13.86 12.38 6.91
CA PHE A 248 12.86 13.32 7.37
C PHE A 248 11.74 12.62 8.13
N GLY A 249 11.22 11.51 7.61
CA GLY A 249 10.22 10.70 8.30
C GLY A 249 10.67 10.28 9.70
N GLN A 250 11.91 9.75 9.81
CA GLN A 250 12.49 9.37 11.09
C GLN A 250 12.65 10.58 12.04
N SER A 251 13.24 11.67 11.55
CA SER A 251 13.45 12.90 12.34
C SER A 251 12.12 13.47 12.86
N GLY A 252 11.05 13.45 12.06
CA GLY A 252 9.74 13.86 12.56
C GLY A 252 9.15 12.87 13.57
N PHE A 253 9.28 11.57 13.30
CA PHE A 253 8.74 10.52 14.16
C PHE A 253 9.32 10.56 15.58
N GLU A 254 10.60 10.87 15.74
CA GLU A 254 11.26 11.04 17.05
C GLU A 254 10.59 12.07 17.96
N VAL A 255 9.90 13.06 17.37
CA VAL A 255 9.14 14.07 18.09
C VAL A 255 7.70 13.60 18.29
N PHE A 256 7.03 13.15 17.22
CA PHE A 256 5.63 12.76 17.28
C PHE A 256 5.37 11.58 18.23
N GLN A 257 6.30 10.62 18.32
CA GLN A 257 6.18 9.50 19.25
C GLN A 257 6.19 9.91 20.72
N ARG A 258 6.73 11.09 21.05
CA ARG A 258 6.78 11.65 22.41
C ARG A 258 5.52 12.45 22.78
N GLY A 259 4.61 12.67 21.83
CA GLY A 259 3.31 13.29 22.07
C GLY A 259 3.21 14.77 21.70
N ALA A 260 2.00 15.31 21.89
CA ALA A 260 1.63 16.66 21.45
C ALA A 260 2.49 17.76 22.11
N ASP A 261 2.81 17.62 23.39
CA ASP A 261 3.61 18.60 24.12
C ASP A 261 5.03 18.69 23.55
N ALA A 262 5.65 17.54 23.25
CA ALA A 262 6.96 17.49 22.61
C ALA A 262 6.96 18.15 21.22
N LEU A 263 5.87 17.99 20.46
CA LEU A 263 5.68 18.69 19.19
C LEU A 263 5.58 20.20 19.39
N ALA A 264 4.78 20.66 20.35
CA ALA A 264 4.60 22.08 20.64
C ALA A 264 5.91 22.74 21.09
N GLU A 265 6.67 22.10 21.97
CA GLU A 265 7.99 22.55 22.41
C GLU A 265 8.99 22.64 21.25
N GLU A 266 9.00 21.63 20.38
CA GLU A 266 9.87 21.60 19.20
C GLU A 266 9.53 22.74 18.22
N MET A 267 8.24 22.98 17.97
CA MET A 267 7.77 24.10 17.15
C MET A 267 8.16 25.45 17.78
N ALA A 268 7.96 25.64 19.08
CA ALA A 268 8.33 26.87 19.78
C ALA A 268 9.85 27.15 19.68
N ARG A 269 10.67 26.10 19.78
CA ARG A 269 12.13 26.21 19.62
C ARG A 269 12.52 26.60 18.20
N MET A 270 11.88 26.04 17.18
CA MET A 270 12.11 26.43 15.79
C MET A 270 11.79 27.90 15.55
N LEU A 271 10.65 28.38 16.05
CA LEU A 271 10.23 29.78 15.94
C LEU A 271 11.14 30.78 16.65
N SER A 272 11.93 30.31 17.63
CA SER A 272 12.86 31.13 18.40
C SER A 272 14.25 31.26 17.73
N ARG A 273 14.49 30.58 16.60
CA ARG A 273 15.77 30.67 15.87
C ARG A 273 15.87 32.02 15.13
N PRO A 274 16.98 32.78 15.28
CA PRO A 274 17.20 34.01 14.53
C PRO A 274 17.19 33.76 13.01
N GLY A 275 16.40 34.52 12.25
CA GLY A 275 16.35 34.45 10.78
C GLY A 275 15.07 33.83 10.18
N ILE A 276 14.15 33.29 10.98
CA ILE A 276 12.83 32.88 10.51
C ILE A 276 11.89 34.09 10.55
N ASP A 277 11.39 34.54 9.38
CA ASP A 277 10.41 35.64 9.32
C ASP A 277 9.12 35.22 10.05
N ARG A 278 8.83 35.92 11.14
CA ARG A 278 7.72 35.65 12.08
C ARG A 278 6.33 35.89 11.49
N ARG A 279 6.24 36.34 10.23
CA ARG A 279 4.98 36.64 9.53
C ARG A 279 4.15 35.40 9.17
N PHE A 280 4.75 34.23 8.99
CA PHE A 280 4.03 33.02 8.55
C PHE A 280 3.12 32.38 9.62
N PHE A 281 3.38 32.60 10.91
CA PHE A 281 2.66 31.91 12.00
C PHE A 281 1.59 32.76 12.68
N ARG A 282 1.49 34.06 12.37
CA ARG A 282 0.54 34.97 13.02
C ARG A 282 -0.90 34.86 12.49
N GLU A 283 -1.12 34.32 11.30
CA GLU A 283 -2.46 34.27 10.69
C GLU A 283 -3.29 33.02 11.06
N SER A 284 -2.70 31.97 11.64
CA SER A 284 -3.43 30.75 12.05
C SER A 284 -3.73 30.64 13.55
N MET A 285 -3.19 31.53 14.39
CA MET A 285 -3.50 31.58 15.83
C MET A 285 -4.49 32.69 16.20
N ALA A 286 -5.07 33.37 15.22
CA ALA A 286 -6.04 34.45 15.40
C ALA A 286 -7.46 34.05 14.93
N LEU A 287 -7.92 32.84 15.26
CA LEU A 287 -9.35 32.50 15.25
C LEU A 287 -9.75 31.81 16.55
N SER A 288 -10.06 32.70 17.51
CA SER A 288 -11.00 32.67 18.65
C SER A 288 -11.14 31.43 19.56
N PRO A 289 -10.98 31.61 20.89
CA PRO A 289 -11.77 30.91 21.88
C PRO A 289 -13.16 31.58 21.96
N TYR A 290 -14.23 30.78 21.88
CA TYR A 290 -15.65 31.18 21.86
C TYR A 290 -16.17 31.77 20.53
N GLY A 291 -17.22 31.14 20.03
CA GLY A 291 -17.93 31.39 18.77
C GLY A 291 -18.56 30.11 18.26
#